data_AF-A0A3D1P4A7-F1
#
_entry.id   AF-A0A3D1P4A7-F1
#
_cell.length_a   1.000
_cell.length_b   1.000
_cell.length_c   1.000
_cell.angle_alpha   90.00
_cell.angle_beta   90.00
_cell.angle_gamma   90.00
#
_symmetry.space_group_name_H-M   'P 1'
#
loop_
_entity.id
_entity.type
_entity.pdbx_description
1 polymer ?
#
loop_
_entity_poly.entity_id
_entity_poly.type
_entity_poly.pdbx_seq_one_letter_code
_entity_poly.pdbx_strand_id
1 'polypeptide(L)'
;MTRILADLPDEDIKWLDARAAEQGKSRASVLREAVQAYRAEGGDDWLEAGFGLWARHGIEFDPVEYDRKRRAEWTRPWDDDYEEVRAESPDCFDEYDDRERAHYLALQAKAAAKRKKNAA
;
A
#
# COMPACT_ATOMS: atom_id res chain seq x y z
N MET A 1 -22.72 29.80 -5.43
CA MET A 1 -21.60 30.71 -5.79
C MET A 1 -21.63 31.90 -4.85
N THR A 2 -20.54 32.13 -4.13
CA THR A 2 -20.32 33.33 -3.32
C THR A 2 -19.45 34.32 -4.11
N ARG A 3 -19.72 35.62 -3.98
CA ARG A 3 -18.91 36.68 -4.63
C ARG A 3 -17.78 37.05 -3.68
N ILE A 4 -16.57 37.16 -4.21
CA ILE A 4 -15.40 37.64 -3.47
C ILE A 4 -14.89 38.92 -4.11
N LEU A 5 -14.31 39.80 -3.30
CA LEU A 5 -13.51 40.93 -3.77
C LEU A 5 -12.05 40.56 -3.55
N ALA A 6 -11.26 40.63 -4.62
CA ALA A 6 -9.82 40.43 -4.57
C ALA A 6 -9.17 41.68 -5.14
N ASP A 7 -8.19 42.22 -4.43
CA ASP A 7 -7.37 43.33 -4.91
C ASP A 7 -6.22 42.74 -5.73
N LEU A 8 -6.09 43.18 -6.97
CA LEU A 8 -5.05 42.75 -7.89
C LEU A 8 -4.45 43.99 -8.56
N PRO A 9 -3.11 44.06 -8.70
CA PRO A 9 -2.45 45.08 -9.51
C PRO A 9 -3.02 45.15 -10.93
N ASP A 10 -3.05 46.35 -11.51
CA ASP A 10 -3.55 46.58 -12.87
C ASP A 10 -2.84 45.71 -13.92
N GLU A 11 -1.54 45.47 -13.74
CA GLU A 11 -0.77 44.61 -14.65
C GLU A 11 -1.22 43.14 -14.60
N ASP A 12 -1.57 42.63 -13.41
CA ASP A 12 -2.07 41.27 -13.25
C ASP A 12 -3.47 41.12 -13.85
N ILE A 13 -4.31 42.17 -13.77
CA ILE A 13 -5.61 42.20 -14.43
C ILE A 13 -5.46 42.14 -15.95
N LYS A 14 -4.56 42.95 -16.52
CA LYS A 14 -4.27 42.96 -17.97
C LYS A 14 -3.74 41.60 -18.44
N TRP A 15 -2.80 41.02 -17.69
CA TRP A 15 -2.27 39.70 -17.98
C TRP A 15 -3.36 38.63 -17.98
N LEU A 16 -4.24 38.66 -16.98
CA LEU A 16 -5.35 37.70 -16.83
C LEU A 16 -6.38 37.84 -17.97
N ASP A 17 -6.69 39.06 -18.39
CA ASP A 17 -7.59 39.31 -19.53
C ASP A 17 -6.98 38.82 -20.84
N ALA A 18 -5.68 39.05 -21.08
CA ALA A 18 -4.97 38.53 -22.24
C ALA A 18 -4.96 36.99 -22.25
N ARG A 19 -4.70 36.38 -21.10
CA ARG A 19 -4.69 34.92 -20.92
C ARG A 19 -6.08 34.29 -21.11
N ALA A 20 -7.13 34.99 -20.69
CA ALA A 20 -8.51 34.56 -20.89
C ALA A 20 -8.91 34.65 -22.36
N ALA A 21 -8.51 35.72 -23.06
CA ALA A 21 -8.74 35.89 -24.50
C ALA A 21 -8.04 34.83 -25.33
N GLU A 22 -6.76 34.54 -25.03
CA GLU A 22 -5.99 33.48 -25.69
C GLU A 22 -6.67 32.10 -25.58
N GLN A 23 -7.25 31.80 -24.41
CA GLN A 23 -7.94 30.52 -24.16
C GLN A 23 -9.41 30.51 -24.59
N GLY A 24 -9.96 31.64 -25.07
CA GLY A 24 -11.39 31.78 -25.37
C GLY A 24 -12.29 31.61 -24.16
N LYS A 25 -11.79 31.87 -22.94
CA LYS A 25 -12.50 31.70 -21.68
C LYS A 25 -12.86 33.03 -21.05
N SER A 26 -13.83 33.02 -20.13
CA SER A 26 -14.06 34.18 -19.27
C SER A 26 -12.95 34.28 -18.22
N ARG A 27 -12.58 35.52 -17.86
CA ARG A 27 -11.63 35.80 -16.76
C ARG A 27 -11.95 35.03 -15.47
N ALA A 28 -13.24 34.98 -15.10
CA ALA A 28 -13.68 34.26 -13.91
C ALA A 28 -13.47 32.73 -14.00
N SER A 29 -13.48 32.15 -15.20
CA SER A 29 -13.16 30.74 -15.41
C SER A 29 -11.69 30.46 -15.18
N VAL A 30 -10.81 31.31 -15.73
CA VAL A 30 -9.35 31.20 -15.53
C VAL A 30 -9.00 31.31 -14.05
N LEU A 31 -9.62 32.24 -13.31
CA LEU A 31 -9.43 32.34 -11.86
C LEU A 31 -9.90 31.11 -11.09
N ARG A 32 -11.04 30.50 -11.46
CA ARG A 32 -11.49 29.26 -10.82
C ARG A 32 -10.52 28.10 -11.06
N GLU A 33 -10.00 27.98 -12.28
CA GLU A 33 -9.00 26.96 -12.62
C GLU A 33 -7.70 27.18 -11.84
N ALA A 34 -7.22 28.42 -11.75
CA ALA A 34 -6.04 28.76 -10.96
C ALA A 34 -6.19 28.41 -9.48
N VAL A 35 -7.35 28.72 -8.87
CA VAL A 35 -7.62 28.35 -7.46
C VAL A 35 -7.68 26.83 -7.27
N GLN A 36 -8.24 26.08 -8.23
CA GLN A 36 -8.25 24.62 -8.17
C GLN A 36 -6.85 24.03 -8.28
N ALA A 37 -6.03 24.56 -9.20
CA ALA A 37 -4.63 24.16 -9.35
C ALA A 37 -3.81 24.44 -8.07
N TYR A 38 -3.94 25.65 -7.50
CA TYR A 38 -3.27 26.00 -6.25
C TYR A 38 -3.67 25.09 -5.08
N ARG A 39 -4.95 24.69 -5.03
CA ARG A 39 -5.43 23.73 -4.02
C ARG A 39 -4.84 22.33 -4.21
N ALA A 40 -4.58 21.92 -5.45
CA ALA A 40 -3.95 20.64 -5.75
C ALA A 40 -2.46 20.64 -5.39
N GLU A 41 -1.74 21.74 -5.65
CA GLU A 41 -0.32 21.88 -5.29
C GLU A 41 -0.07 21.81 -3.77
N GLY A 42 -0.98 22.35 -2.95
CA GLY A 42 -0.90 22.22 -1.49
C GLY A 42 -1.22 20.81 -0.95
N GLY A 43 -1.56 19.87 -1.83
CA GLY A 43 -1.96 18.51 -1.50
C GLY A 43 -0.89 17.44 -1.67
N ASP A 44 0.28 17.75 -2.24
CA ASP A 44 1.35 16.76 -2.47
C ASP A 44 2.44 16.77 -1.38
N ASP A 45 2.45 17.79 -0.51
CA ASP A 45 3.42 17.94 0.57
C ASP A 45 3.36 16.80 1.60
N TRP A 46 2.20 16.17 1.81
CA TRP A 46 2.07 15.07 2.77
C TRP A 46 2.66 13.76 2.24
N LEU A 47 2.69 13.55 0.92
CA LEU A 47 3.32 12.37 0.31
C LEU A 47 4.82 12.46 0.44
N GLU A 48 5.41 13.61 0.11
CA GLU A 48 6.84 13.88 0.32
C GLU A 48 7.22 13.89 1.81
N ALA A 49 6.38 14.46 2.68
CA ALA A 49 6.60 14.45 4.12
C ALA A 49 6.46 13.04 4.73
N GLY A 50 5.61 12.19 4.16
CA GLY A 50 5.36 10.81 4.62
C GLY A 50 6.37 9.81 4.06
N PHE A 51 6.84 9.99 2.83
CA PHE A 51 7.76 9.08 2.18
C PHE A 51 9.09 9.03 2.95
N GLY A 52 9.50 7.82 3.36
CA GLY A 52 10.72 7.60 4.13
C GLY A 52 10.70 8.12 5.57
N LEU A 53 9.53 8.52 6.11
CA LEU A 53 9.42 9.03 7.49
C LEU A 53 9.92 8.00 8.52
N TRP A 54 9.57 6.72 8.33
CA TRP A 54 10.00 5.60 9.17
C TRP A 54 11.53 5.43 9.16
N ALA A 55 12.14 5.48 7.97
CA ALA A 55 13.59 5.41 7.82
C ALA A 55 14.29 6.63 8.47
N ARG A 56 13.74 7.84 8.31
CA ARG A 56 14.24 9.06 8.99
C ARG A 56 14.18 8.97 10.52
N HIS A 57 13.26 8.17 11.05
CA HIS A 57 13.12 7.91 12.49
C HIS A 57 13.85 6.63 12.95
N GLY A 58 14.77 6.09 12.14
CA GLY A 58 15.60 4.95 12.52
C GLY A 58 14.85 3.60 12.53
N ILE A 59 13.65 3.56 11.97
CA ILE A 59 12.88 2.34 11.77
C ILE A 59 13.13 1.91 10.32
N GLU A 60 14.29 1.31 10.09
CA GLU A 60 14.68 0.74 8.80
C GLU A 60 14.67 -0.78 8.93
N PHE A 61 13.81 -1.43 8.14
CA PHE A 61 13.77 -2.88 7.99
C PHE A 61 14.18 -3.23 6.57
N ASP A 62 14.97 -4.29 6.41
CA ASP A 62 15.17 -4.89 5.10
C ASP A 62 13.83 -5.47 4.61
N PRO A 63 13.28 -5.00 3.47
CA PRO A 63 12.00 -5.47 2.95
C PRO A 63 11.96 -6.98 2.72
N VAL A 64 13.08 -7.59 2.33
CA VAL A 64 13.16 -9.02 2.04
C VAL A 64 13.06 -9.83 3.32
N GLU A 65 13.78 -9.42 4.36
CA GLU A 65 13.69 -10.02 5.70
C GLU A 65 12.31 -9.84 6.32
N TYR A 66 11.70 -8.65 6.14
CA TYR A 66 10.35 -8.39 6.60
C TYR A 66 9.34 -9.33 5.93
N ASP A 67 9.37 -9.44 4.60
CA ASP A 67 8.46 -10.32 3.85
C ASP A 67 8.67 -11.80 4.19
N ARG A 68 9.92 -12.23 4.35
CA ARG A 68 10.28 -13.59 4.79
C ARG A 68 9.64 -13.91 6.15
N LYS A 69 9.81 -13.04 7.15
CA LYS A 69 9.20 -13.22 8.49
C LYS A 69 7.69 -13.22 8.45
N ARG A 70 7.11 -12.32 7.66
CA ARG A 70 5.67 -12.23 7.47
C ARG A 70 5.09 -13.51 6.85
N ARG A 71 5.82 -14.13 5.92
CA ARG A 71 5.43 -15.42 5.33
C ARG A 71 5.41 -16.51 6.39
N ALA A 72 6.49 -16.64 7.17
CA ALA A 72 6.59 -17.63 8.24
C ALA A 72 5.51 -17.48 9.32
N GLU A 73 5.19 -16.26 9.75
CA GLU A 73 4.12 -15.99 10.72
C GLU A 73 2.72 -16.44 10.22
N TRP A 74 2.50 -16.38 8.91
CA TRP A 74 1.22 -16.73 8.29
C TRP A 74 1.13 -18.18 7.84
N THR A 75 2.25 -18.88 7.74
CA THR A 75 2.29 -20.31 7.43
C THR A 75 1.55 -21.10 8.50
N ARG A 76 0.74 -22.05 8.06
CA ARG A 76 0.00 -22.97 8.93
C ARG A 76 0.51 -24.39 8.75
N PRO A 77 0.38 -25.26 9.77
CA PRO A 77 0.82 -26.66 9.69
C PRO A 77 0.21 -27.46 8.53
N TRP A 78 -0.97 -27.04 8.04
CA TRP A 78 -1.69 -27.68 6.95
C TRP A 78 -1.40 -27.10 5.57
N ASP A 79 -0.63 -26.03 5.47
CA ASP A 79 -0.29 -25.42 4.20
C ASP A 79 0.72 -26.30 3.44
N ASP A 80 0.59 -26.32 2.12
CA ASP A 80 1.39 -27.18 1.24
C ASP A 80 2.87 -26.76 1.22
N ASP A 81 3.14 -25.47 1.40
CA ASP A 81 4.46 -24.83 1.40
C ASP A 81 5.13 -24.78 2.78
N TYR A 82 4.53 -25.39 3.82
CA TYR A 82 5.07 -25.39 5.18
C TYR A 82 6.55 -25.78 5.25
N GLU A 83 6.97 -26.86 4.58
CA GLU A 83 8.37 -27.32 4.63
C GLU A 83 9.34 -26.34 3.97
N GLU A 84 8.89 -25.65 2.92
CA GLU A 84 9.68 -24.65 2.21
C GLU A 84 9.90 -23.43 3.10
N VAL A 85 8.83 -22.90 3.69
CA VAL A 85 8.91 -21.73 4.58
C VAL A 85 9.65 -22.06 5.88
N ARG A 86 9.46 -23.27 6.42
CA ARG A 86 10.19 -23.80 7.59
C ARG A 86 11.70 -23.91 7.35
N ALA A 87 12.10 -24.27 6.13
CA ALA A 87 13.50 -24.33 5.72
C ALA A 87 14.10 -22.94 5.47
N GLU A 88 13.33 -22.02 4.89
CA GLU A 88 13.75 -20.63 4.66
C GLU A 88 13.90 -19.85 5.96
N SER A 89 12.99 -20.08 6.93
CA SER A 89 12.88 -19.27 8.17
C SER A 89 12.85 -20.13 9.44
N PRO A 90 13.89 -20.91 9.73
CA PRO A 90 13.85 -21.89 10.80
C PRO A 90 13.73 -21.29 12.21
N ASP A 91 14.10 -20.02 12.36
CA ASP A 91 14.00 -19.22 13.57
C ASP A 91 12.56 -18.79 13.92
N CYS A 92 11.65 -18.86 12.94
CA CYS A 92 10.25 -18.46 13.09
C CYS A 92 9.30 -19.62 13.42
N PHE A 93 9.81 -20.84 13.59
CA PHE A 93 9.03 -22.04 13.91
C PHE A 93 9.56 -22.70 15.18
N ASP A 94 8.66 -23.22 16.00
CA ASP A 94 8.99 -23.91 17.23
C ASP A 94 8.64 -25.41 17.22
N GLU A 95 8.96 -26.10 18.32
CA GLU A 95 8.66 -27.53 18.48
C GLU A 95 7.15 -27.83 18.53
N TYR A 96 6.30 -26.85 18.82
CA TYR A 96 4.85 -27.01 18.75
C TYR A 96 4.38 -27.03 17.29
N ASP A 97 4.88 -26.12 16.46
CA ASP A 97 4.58 -26.08 15.02
C ASP A 97 4.95 -27.41 14.35
N ASP A 98 6.15 -27.93 14.63
CA ASP A 98 6.64 -29.19 14.06
C ASP A 98 5.76 -30.38 14.49
N ARG A 99 5.25 -30.36 15.74
CA ARG A 99 4.30 -31.38 16.24
C ARG A 99 2.94 -31.29 15.58
N GLU A 100 2.41 -30.08 15.37
CA GLU A 100 1.15 -29.88 14.65
C GLU A 100 1.24 -30.32 13.19
N ARG A 101 2.37 -30.02 12.53
CA ARG A 101 2.65 -30.49 11.17
C ARG A 101 2.64 -32.02 11.10
N ALA A 102 3.35 -32.68 11.99
CA ALA A 102 3.37 -34.15 12.07
C ALA A 102 1.96 -34.73 12.32
N HIS A 103 1.18 -34.08 13.19
CA HIS A 103 -0.21 -34.48 13.46
C HIS A 103 -1.09 -34.37 12.21
N TYR A 104 -0.99 -33.25 11.49
CA TYR A 104 -1.73 -33.03 10.26
C TYR A 104 -1.42 -34.07 9.17
N LEU A 105 -0.13 -34.36 8.95
CA LEU A 105 0.30 -35.39 7.99
C LEU A 105 -0.25 -36.78 8.36
N ALA A 106 -0.26 -37.12 9.65
CA ALA A 106 -0.85 -38.37 10.13
C ALA A 106 -2.37 -38.43 9.88
N LEU A 107 -3.09 -37.31 10.04
CA LEU A 107 -4.52 -37.23 9.72
C LEU A 107 -4.77 -37.39 8.22
N GLN A 108 -3.99 -36.72 7.37
CA GLN A 108 -4.08 -36.87 5.92
C GLN A 108 -3.84 -38.34 5.49
N ALA A 109 -2.79 -38.97 6.01
CA ALA A 109 -2.47 -40.36 5.70
C ALA A 109 -3.61 -41.31 6.09
N LYS A 110 -4.21 -41.12 7.28
CA LYS A 110 -5.39 -41.88 7.73
C LYS A 110 -6.59 -41.66 6.80
N ALA A 111 -6.84 -40.41 6.39
CA ALA A 111 -7.93 -40.09 5.47
C ALA A 111 -7.73 -40.73 4.09
N ALA A 112 -6.51 -40.70 3.56
CA ALA A 112 -6.15 -41.34 2.30
C ALA A 112 -6.33 -42.87 2.35
N ALA A 113 -5.88 -43.52 3.43
CA ALA A 113 -6.06 -44.95 3.62
C ALA A 113 -7.55 -45.35 3.69
N LYS A 114 -8.38 -44.57 4.40
CA LYS A 114 -9.83 -44.78 4.46
C LYS A 114 -10.49 -44.65 3.08
N ARG A 115 -10.12 -43.64 2.30
CA ARG A 115 -10.60 -43.45 0.91
C ARG A 115 -10.24 -44.65 0.04
N LYS A 116 -8.99 -45.14 0.11
CA LYS A 116 -8.53 -46.33 -0.62
C LYS A 116 -9.31 -47.59 -0.24
N LYS A 117 -9.60 -47.79 1.05
CA LYS A 117 -10.41 -48.93 1.53
C LYS A 117 -11.85 -48.89 1.02
N ASN A 118 -12.44 -47.71 0.91
CA ASN A 118 -13.82 -47.56 0.42
C ASN A 118 -13.94 -47.66 -1.12
N ALA A 119 -12.83 -47.54 -1.85
CA ALA A 119 -12.79 -47.62 -3.31
C ALA A 119 -12.44 -49.04 -3.83
N ALA A 120 -12.08 -49.96 -2.93
CA ALA A 120 -11.82 -51.37 -3.20
C ALA A 120 -13.02 -52.22 -2.78
#